data_AF-A0A838FTL6-F1
#
_entry.id   AF-A0A838FTL6-F1
#
_cell.length_a   1.000
_cell.length_b   1.000
_cell.length_c   1.000
_cell.angle_alpha   90.00
_cell.angle_beta   90.00
_cell.angle_gamma   90.00
#
_symmetry.space_group_name_H-M   'P 1'
#
loop_
_entity.id
_entity.type
_entity.pdbx_description
1 polymer ?
#
loop_
_entity_poly.entity_id
_entity_poly.type
_entity_poly.pdbx_seq_one_letter_code
_entity_poly.pdbx_strand_id
1 'polypeptide(L)'
;MRALVAAYSATDPGRVGSVAVVGNAPLAPSDARADEIDAADLAIRVNSFVLDSPGRPRAQGHRADVVLFNRLLRATPEFFTGYAARLYLLVEPMRMHGNRELWPTSWPPDLGLVPVPNREVTAPLSELLGVPWREQRLAPTTGTMACYLALTLFPETDAVFTGFSFLDAPDQTRWQHQWGDSCRVGREHRIGSEAVLMRSWLESGQARFLR
;
A
#
# COMPACT_ATOMS: atom_id res chain seq x y z
N MET A 1 -1.70 15.14 -6.59
CA MET A 1 -1.99 13.94 -5.78
C MET A 1 -2.31 14.26 -4.33
N ARG A 2 -1.48 15.01 -3.60
CA ARG A 2 -1.68 15.33 -2.15
C ARG A 2 -3.10 15.78 -1.79
N ALA A 3 -3.62 16.85 -2.42
CA ALA A 3 -4.96 17.38 -2.11
C ALA A 3 -6.09 16.35 -2.35
N LEU A 4 -5.95 15.51 -3.38
CA LEU A 4 -6.92 14.45 -3.67
C LEU A 4 -6.89 13.39 -2.57
N VAL A 5 -5.70 12.94 -2.16
CA VAL A 5 -5.56 11.94 -1.08
C VAL A 5 -6.07 12.50 0.25
N ALA A 6 -5.73 13.75 0.56
CA ALA A 6 -6.17 14.43 1.78
C ALA A 6 -7.69 14.61 1.84
N ALA A 7 -8.39 14.74 0.70
CA ALA A 7 -9.85 14.84 0.67
C ALA A 7 -10.57 13.59 1.22
N TYR A 8 -9.86 12.47 1.38
CA TYR A 8 -10.38 11.22 1.94
C TYR A 8 -9.96 11.00 3.41
N SER A 9 -9.29 11.97 4.06
CA SER A 9 -9.00 11.84 5.50
C SER A 9 -10.27 11.86 6.33
N ALA A 10 -10.27 11.16 7.46
CA ALA A 10 -11.37 11.26 8.43
C ALA A 10 -11.43 12.63 9.12
N THR A 11 -10.33 13.38 9.08
CA THR A 11 -10.22 14.75 9.60
C THR A 11 -10.31 15.78 8.48
N ASP A 12 -10.23 17.07 8.85
CA ASP A 12 -10.09 18.17 7.90
C ASP A 12 -8.92 17.89 6.92
N PRO A 13 -9.15 17.89 5.59
CA PRO A 13 -8.12 17.67 4.58
C PRO A 13 -6.92 18.61 4.69
N GLY A 14 -7.07 19.79 5.28
CA GLY A 14 -5.97 20.72 5.52
C GLY A 14 -5.01 20.32 6.65
N ARG A 15 -5.30 19.24 7.39
CA ARG A 15 -4.66 18.91 8.68
C ARG A 15 -4.32 17.44 8.86
N VAL A 16 -4.04 16.69 7.78
CA VAL A 16 -3.54 15.31 7.89
C VAL A 16 -2.26 15.33 8.74
N GLY A 17 -2.33 14.80 9.96
CA GLY A 17 -1.24 14.72 10.93
C GLY A 17 -0.71 13.30 11.11
N SER A 18 -1.47 12.27 10.71
CA SER A 18 -1.08 10.87 10.84
C SER A 18 -1.54 10.01 9.66
N VAL A 19 -0.71 9.06 9.26
CA VAL A 19 -1.00 8.13 8.14
C VAL A 19 -0.62 6.71 8.52
N ALA A 20 -1.57 5.79 8.48
CA ALA A 20 -1.33 4.36 8.59
C ALA A 20 -1.28 3.71 7.20
N VAL A 21 -0.22 2.95 6.89
CA VAL A 21 -0.12 2.13 5.67
C VAL A 21 -0.09 0.67 6.06
N VAL A 22 -1.06 -0.09 5.57
CA VAL A 22 -1.24 -1.50 5.92
C VAL A 22 -1.05 -2.39 4.70
N GLY A 23 0.02 -3.17 4.73
CA GLY A 23 0.29 -4.25 3.78
C GLY A 23 -0.62 -5.45 3.97
N ASN A 24 -0.38 -6.52 3.21
CA ASN A 24 -1.26 -7.68 3.16
C ASN A 24 -0.73 -8.93 3.86
N ALA A 25 0.43 -8.84 4.53
CA ALA A 25 0.95 -9.98 5.28
C ALA A 25 -0.03 -10.35 6.42
N PRO A 26 -0.19 -11.64 6.73
CA PRO A 26 -0.92 -12.07 7.91
C PRO A 26 -0.37 -11.39 9.16
N LEU A 27 -1.28 -10.89 9.99
CA LEU A 27 -0.94 -10.24 11.24
C LEU A 27 -1.55 -11.01 12.42
N ALA A 28 -0.76 -11.20 13.48
CA ALA A 28 -1.27 -11.77 14.73
C ALA A 28 -2.28 -10.82 15.38
N PRO A 29 -3.31 -11.30 16.08
CA PRO A 29 -4.28 -10.43 16.75
C PRO A 29 -3.63 -9.39 17.68
N SER A 30 -4.08 -8.15 17.58
CA SER A 30 -3.60 -7.01 18.38
C SER A 30 -4.62 -5.87 18.33
N ASP A 31 -5.34 -5.66 19.43
CA ASP A 31 -6.28 -4.54 19.57
C ASP A 31 -5.56 -3.20 19.47
N ALA A 32 -4.40 -3.07 20.13
CA ALA A 32 -3.61 -1.83 20.12
C ALA A 32 -3.18 -1.42 18.70
N ARG A 33 -2.77 -2.39 17.87
CA ARG A 33 -2.43 -2.10 16.46
C ARG A 33 -3.67 -1.70 15.67
N ALA A 34 -4.78 -2.40 15.86
CA ALA A 34 -6.04 -2.06 15.17
C ALA A 34 -6.53 -0.67 15.56
N ASP A 35 -6.43 -0.30 16.85
CA ASP A 35 -6.78 1.03 17.36
C ASP A 35 -5.88 2.11 16.76
N GLU A 36 -4.57 1.87 16.65
CA GLU A 36 -3.64 2.84 16.06
C GLU A 36 -3.87 3.05 14.56
N ILE A 37 -4.23 1.99 13.82
CA ILE A 37 -4.64 2.11 12.41
C ILE A 37 -5.94 2.92 12.29
N ASP A 38 -6.94 2.62 13.13
CA ASP A 38 -8.25 3.26 13.07
C ASP A 38 -8.21 4.73 13.53
N ALA A 39 -7.26 5.08 14.40
CA ALA A 39 -7.04 6.43 14.90
C ALA A 39 -6.30 7.35 13.91
N ALA A 40 -5.63 6.81 12.89
CA ALA A 40 -4.91 7.62 11.91
C ALA A 40 -5.86 8.49 11.06
N ASP A 41 -5.40 9.67 10.64
CA ASP A 41 -6.23 10.55 9.80
C ASP A 41 -6.51 9.90 8.43
N LEU A 42 -5.52 9.17 7.91
CA LEU A 42 -5.61 8.34 6.71
C LEU A 42 -5.16 6.90 6.96
N ALA A 43 -6.01 5.94 6.57
CA ALA A 43 -5.68 4.52 6.47
C ALA A 43 -5.52 4.11 5.00
N ILE A 44 -4.28 3.90 4.58
CA ILE A 44 -3.91 3.44 3.24
C ILE A 44 -3.79 1.91 3.22
N ARG A 45 -4.52 1.28 2.31
CA ARG A 45 -4.50 -0.16 2.07
C ARG A 45 -3.90 -0.50 0.72
N VAL A 46 -3.52 -1.77 0.53
CA VAL A 46 -3.00 -2.24 -0.75
C VAL A 46 -3.70 -3.50 -1.26
N ASN A 47 -3.94 -3.57 -2.57
CA ASN A 47 -4.48 -4.75 -3.26
C ASN A 47 -5.63 -5.44 -2.51
N SER A 48 -5.49 -6.74 -2.23
CA SER A 48 -6.44 -7.61 -1.55
C SER A 48 -6.44 -7.39 -0.03
N PHE A 49 -6.73 -6.17 0.40
CA PHE A 49 -6.77 -5.84 1.82
C PHE A 49 -7.97 -6.51 2.52
N VAL A 50 -7.84 -6.73 3.83
CA VAL A 50 -8.97 -7.10 4.70
C VAL A 50 -9.12 -6.10 5.83
N LEU A 51 -10.31 -6.08 6.42
CA LEU A 51 -10.67 -5.26 7.55
C LEU A 51 -11.12 -6.15 8.70
N ASP A 52 -11.00 -5.64 9.92
CA ASP A 52 -11.54 -6.32 11.09
C ASP A 52 -13.07 -6.44 10.96
N SER A 53 -13.60 -7.56 11.44
CA SER A 53 -15.03 -7.86 11.43
C SER A 53 -15.58 -7.98 12.85
N PRO A 54 -16.83 -7.56 13.11
CA PRO A 54 -17.45 -7.72 14.42
C PRO A 54 -17.38 -9.17 14.94
N GLY A 55 -16.98 -9.34 16.19
CA GLY A 55 -16.90 -10.65 16.85
C GLY A 55 -15.70 -11.52 16.46
N ARG A 56 -14.74 -10.99 15.69
CA ARG A 56 -13.46 -11.65 15.40
C ARG A 56 -12.30 -10.96 16.14
N PRO A 57 -11.20 -11.67 16.44
CA PRO A 57 -10.00 -11.03 16.96
C PRO A 57 -9.52 -9.94 16.00
N ARG A 58 -9.26 -8.75 16.52
CA ARG A 58 -8.84 -7.60 15.73
C ARG A 58 -7.35 -7.64 15.45
N ALA A 59 -6.98 -7.17 14.28
CA ALA A 59 -5.59 -7.09 13.85
C ALA A 59 -5.35 -5.96 12.85
N GLN A 60 -6.35 -5.61 12.06
CA GLN A 60 -6.20 -4.86 10.82
C GLN A 60 -6.78 -3.46 10.91
N GLY A 61 -7.64 -3.16 11.89
CA GLY A 61 -8.51 -1.99 11.87
C GLY A 61 -9.67 -2.16 10.88
N HIS A 62 -10.63 -1.24 10.95
CA HIS A 62 -11.87 -1.23 10.17
C HIS A 62 -11.86 -0.20 9.04
N ARG A 63 -10.84 0.67 8.97
CA ARG A 63 -10.78 1.76 7.99
C ARG A 63 -9.94 1.44 6.75
N ALA A 64 -10.39 1.98 5.61
CA ALA A 64 -9.67 2.00 4.35
C ALA A 64 -10.13 3.23 3.58
N ASP A 65 -9.33 4.30 3.62
CA ASP A 65 -9.68 5.57 3.00
C ASP A 65 -9.10 5.66 1.58
N VAL A 66 -7.89 5.10 1.41
CA VAL A 66 -7.16 5.05 0.14
C VAL A 66 -6.70 3.64 -0.11
N VAL A 67 -6.87 3.14 -1.33
CA VAL A 67 -6.48 1.79 -1.72
C VAL A 67 -5.57 1.87 -2.95
N LEU A 68 -4.28 1.56 -2.78
CA LEU A 68 -3.38 1.36 -3.91
C LEU A 68 -3.53 -0.07 -4.42
N PHE A 69 -3.79 -0.27 -5.71
CA PHE A 69 -3.96 -1.59 -6.28
C PHE A 69 -3.36 -1.67 -7.67
N ASN A 70 -2.98 -2.87 -8.11
CA ASN A 70 -2.59 -3.12 -9.50
C ASN A 70 -3.67 -3.95 -10.23
N ARG A 71 -3.60 -4.02 -11.56
CA ARG A 71 -4.59 -4.76 -12.37
C ARG A 71 -4.68 -6.28 -12.10
N LEU A 72 -3.68 -6.88 -11.45
CA LEU A 72 -3.69 -8.31 -11.09
C LEU A 72 -4.36 -8.55 -9.74
N LEU A 73 -5.02 -7.52 -9.18
CA LEU A 73 -5.84 -7.60 -7.98
C LEU A 73 -6.79 -8.81 -8.02
N ARG A 74 -6.80 -9.55 -6.92
CA ARG A 74 -7.89 -10.46 -6.56
C ARG A 74 -8.71 -9.78 -5.47
N ALA A 75 -9.81 -9.13 -5.84
CA ALA A 75 -10.59 -8.34 -4.90
C ALA A 75 -11.14 -9.22 -3.76
N THR A 76 -11.01 -8.72 -2.53
CA THR A 76 -11.70 -9.26 -1.35
C THR A 76 -13.13 -8.71 -1.32
N PRO A 77 -14.06 -9.31 -0.56
CA PRO A 77 -15.38 -8.71 -0.32
C PRO A 77 -15.29 -7.27 0.20
N GLU A 78 -14.33 -7.00 1.08
CA GLU A 78 -14.08 -5.68 1.68
C GLU A 78 -13.67 -4.66 0.62
N PHE A 79 -12.97 -5.10 -0.44
CA PHE A 79 -12.53 -4.24 -1.52
C PHE A 79 -13.68 -3.45 -2.17
N PHE A 80 -14.86 -4.06 -2.34
CA PHE A 80 -16.03 -3.39 -2.90
C PHE A 80 -17.05 -2.93 -1.85
N THR A 81 -17.01 -3.45 -0.64
CA THR A 81 -17.96 -3.04 0.39
C THR A 81 -17.72 -1.58 0.79
N GLY A 82 -18.67 -0.69 0.52
CA GLY A 82 -18.54 0.74 0.81
C GLY A 82 -17.55 1.49 -0.10
N TYR A 83 -17.28 0.99 -1.32
CA TYR A 83 -16.25 1.56 -2.20
C TYR A 83 -16.41 3.06 -2.52
N ALA A 84 -17.64 3.59 -2.48
CA ALA A 84 -17.90 4.98 -2.83
C ALA A 84 -17.23 5.97 -1.87
N ALA A 85 -16.89 5.54 -0.64
CA ALA A 85 -16.21 6.35 0.35
C ALA A 85 -14.67 6.30 0.24
N ARG A 86 -14.11 5.62 -0.77
CA ARG A 86 -12.67 5.37 -0.87
C ARG A 86 -12.06 5.94 -2.14
N LEU A 87 -10.78 6.29 -2.05
CA LEU A 87 -9.96 6.63 -3.20
C LEU A 87 -9.22 5.39 -3.70
N TYR A 88 -9.48 4.97 -4.94
CA TYR A 88 -8.76 3.87 -5.58
C TYR A 88 -7.65 4.39 -6.47
N LEU A 89 -6.40 4.05 -6.12
CA LEU A 89 -5.20 4.46 -6.84
C LEU A 89 -4.63 3.27 -7.63
N LEU A 90 -4.71 3.32 -8.95
CA LEU A 90 -4.20 2.24 -9.80
C LEU A 90 -2.68 2.43 -10.03
N VAL A 91 -1.89 1.47 -9.58
CA VAL A 91 -0.44 1.42 -9.81
C VAL A 91 -0.11 0.45 -10.96
N GLU A 92 0.49 0.99 -12.03
CA GLU A 92 0.90 0.22 -13.21
C GLU A 92 2.36 0.54 -13.59
N PRO A 93 3.33 0.20 -12.71
CA PRO A 93 4.74 0.58 -12.88
C PRO A 93 5.35 -0.01 -14.15
N MET A 94 4.91 -1.21 -14.54
CA MET A 94 5.42 -1.91 -15.71
C MET A 94 5.03 -1.27 -17.05
N ARG A 95 4.13 -0.27 -17.06
CA ARG A 95 3.84 0.51 -18.28
C ARG A 95 5.05 1.29 -18.79
N MET A 96 5.94 1.71 -17.89
CA MET A 96 7.21 2.34 -18.30
C MET A 96 8.07 1.40 -19.15
N HIS A 97 7.83 0.09 -19.06
CA HIS A 97 8.56 -0.96 -19.78
C HIS A 97 7.76 -1.54 -20.97
N GLY A 98 6.73 -0.83 -21.43
CA GLY A 98 5.95 -1.18 -22.63
C GLY A 98 4.77 -2.15 -22.39
N ASN A 99 4.42 -2.45 -21.13
CA ASN A 99 3.22 -3.23 -20.84
C ASN A 99 1.96 -2.45 -21.24
N ARG A 100 0.98 -3.15 -21.82
CA ARG A 100 -0.29 -2.56 -22.26
C ARG A 100 -1.12 -2.09 -21.07
N GLU A 101 -1.86 -1.01 -21.30
CA GLU A 101 -2.97 -0.59 -20.46
C GLU A 101 -4.06 -1.66 -20.46
N LEU A 102 -4.32 -2.21 -19.28
CA LEU A 102 -5.39 -3.17 -19.03
C LEU A 102 -6.17 -2.72 -17.81
N TRP A 103 -7.42 -2.36 -18.04
CA TRP A 103 -8.37 -2.07 -16.98
C TRP A 103 -8.94 -3.39 -16.45
N PRO A 104 -9.11 -3.55 -15.12
CA PRO A 104 -9.77 -4.74 -14.59
C PRO A 104 -11.18 -4.83 -15.17
N THR A 105 -11.49 -5.91 -15.91
CA THR A 105 -12.80 -6.09 -16.52
C THR A 105 -13.91 -6.30 -15.50
N SER A 106 -13.54 -6.66 -14.27
CA SER A 106 -14.43 -6.80 -13.11
C SER A 106 -14.65 -5.48 -12.36
N TRP A 107 -14.13 -4.35 -12.85
CA TRP A 107 -14.25 -3.07 -12.16
C TRP A 107 -15.68 -2.52 -12.27
N PRO A 108 -16.32 -2.07 -11.17
CA PRO A 108 -17.65 -1.50 -11.24
C PRO A 108 -17.69 -0.26 -12.15
N PRO A 109 -18.71 -0.10 -13.01
CA PRO A 109 -18.78 1.01 -13.97
C PRO A 109 -18.97 2.38 -13.31
N ASP A 110 -19.49 2.41 -12.09
CA ASP A 110 -19.72 3.60 -11.28
C ASP A 110 -18.57 3.91 -10.31
N LEU A 111 -17.56 3.04 -10.23
CA LEU A 111 -16.39 3.24 -9.39
C LEU A 111 -15.26 3.90 -10.16
N GLY A 112 -14.92 5.12 -9.79
CA GLY A 112 -13.72 5.79 -10.29
C GLY A 112 -12.43 5.15 -9.77
N LEU A 113 -11.37 5.25 -10.57
CA LEU A 113 -9.99 4.97 -10.14
C LEU A 113 -9.10 6.08 -10.69
N VAL A 114 -7.99 6.36 -9.99
CA VAL A 114 -7.00 7.36 -10.40
C VAL A 114 -5.66 6.68 -10.64
N PRO A 115 -5.13 6.70 -11.88
CA PRO A 115 -3.80 6.17 -12.15
C PRO A 115 -2.72 6.94 -11.39
N VAL A 116 -1.79 6.21 -10.77
CA VAL A 116 -0.62 6.80 -10.13
C VAL A 116 0.42 7.19 -11.19
N PRO A 117 0.87 8.45 -11.26
CA PRO A 117 1.80 8.90 -12.28
C PRO A 117 3.18 8.27 -12.10
N ASN A 118 3.55 7.37 -13.02
CA ASN A 118 4.83 6.66 -12.98
C ASN A 118 6.07 7.58 -12.95
N ARG A 119 6.00 8.73 -13.61
CA ARG A 119 7.10 9.71 -13.64
C ARG A 119 7.34 10.36 -12.28
N GLU A 120 6.29 10.57 -11.50
CA GLU A 120 6.34 11.28 -10.22
C GLU A 120 6.51 10.33 -9.03
N VAL A 121 6.06 9.08 -9.17
CA VAL A 121 6.08 8.09 -8.07
C VAL A 121 7.02 6.94 -8.37
N THR A 122 6.76 6.16 -9.41
CA THR A 122 7.49 4.91 -9.67
C THR A 122 8.95 5.13 -10.03
N ALA A 123 9.24 6.08 -10.92
CA ALA A 123 10.62 6.35 -11.34
C ALA A 123 11.47 6.85 -10.17
N PRO A 124 11.09 7.90 -9.41
CA PRO A 124 11.84 8.33 -8.24
C PRO A 124 12.03 7.23 -7.18
N LEU A 125 10.99 6.44 -6.89
CA LEU A 125 11.12 5.31 -5.96
C LEU A 125 12.10 4.26 -6.49
N SER A 126 12.08 3.96 -7.78
CA SER A 126 13.02 3.01 -8.38
C SER A 126 14.47 3.51 -8.34
N GLU A 127 14.70 4.82 -8.48
CA GLU A 127 16.03 5.41 -8.26
C GLU A 127 16.46 5.27 -6.79
N LEU A 128 15.57 5.52 -5.83
CA LEU A 128 15.85 5.36 -4.39
C LEU A 128 16.17 3.91 -4.00
N LEU A 129 15.58 2.93 -4.68
CA LEU A 129 15.90 1.51 -4.45
C LEU A 129 17.33 1.14 -4.89
N GLY A 130 17.98 1.97 -5.72
CA GLY A 130 19.34 1.72 -6.19
C GLY A 130 19.47 0.46 -7.06
N VAL A 131 18.38 0.05 -7.71
CA VAL A 131 18.35 -1.15 -8.58
C VAL A 131 18.38 -0.74 -10.06
N PRO A 132 18.93 -1.56 -10.97
CA PRO A 132 18.99 -1.28 -12.42
C PRO A 132 17.62 -1.50 -13.07
N TRP A 133 16.65 -0.68 -12.67
CA TRP A 133 15.23 -0.91 -12.95
C TRP A 133 14.87 -0.69 -14.41
N ARG A 134 15.62 0.12 -15.15
CA ARG A 134 15.41 0.39 -16.57
C ARG A 134 15.86 -0.81 -17.41
N GLU A 135 17.07 -1.29 -17.15
CA GLU A 135 17.71 -2.36 -17.91
C GLU A 135 17.04 -3.72 -17.62
N GLN A 136 16.72 -3.97 -16.35
CA GLN A 136 16.15 -5.24 -15.91
C GLN A 136 14.62 -5.24 -15.86
N ARG A 137 13.97 -4.14 -16.26
CA ARG A 137 12.51 -3.97 -16.22
C ARG A 137 11.91 -4.28 -14.85
N LEU A 138 12.44 -3.61 -13.83
CA LEU A 138 12.04 -3.81 -12.43
C LEU A 138 11.00 -2.78 -12.02
N ALA A 139 10.25 -3.14 -10.99
CA ALA A 139 9.24 -2.29 -10.38
C ALA A 139 9.16 -2.55 -8.87
N PRO A 140 8.97 -1.49 -8.06
CA PRO A 140 8.65 -1.63 -6.64
C PRO A 140 7.32 -2.38 -6.45
N THR A 141 7.15 -3.05 -5.31
CA THR A 141 5.83 -3.61 -4.93
C THR A 141 4.82 -2.50 -4.65
N THR A 142 3.52 -2.79 -4.83
CA THR A 142 2.44 -1.87 -4.45
C THR A 142 2.55 -1.41 -2.99
N GLY A 143 3.00 -2.30 -2.09
CA GLY A 143 3.22 -1.98 -0.68
C GLY A 143 4.27 -0.89 -0.48
N THR A 144 5.44 -1.05 -1.07
CA THR A 144 6.52 -0.05 -1.01
C THR A 144 6.11 1.26 -1.68
N MET A 145 5.36 1.20 -2.79
CA MET A 145 4.79 2.41 -3.41
C MET A 145 3.83 3.15 -2.48
N ALA A 146 3.01 2.44 -1.70
CA ALA A 146 2.07 3.05 -0.75
C ALA A 146 2.81 3.77 0.39
N CYS A 147 3.83 3.14 0.98
CA CYS A 147 4.70 3.76 1.97
C CYS A 147 5.40 5.00 1.43
N TYR A 148 6.02 4.89 0.25
CA TYR A 148 6.69 6.02 -0.40
C TYR A 148 5.71 7.18 -0.68
N LEU A 149 4.50 6.87 -1.16
CA LEU A 149 3.49 7.88 -1.44
C LEU A 149 3.01 8.57 -0.15
N ALA A 150 2.84 7.83 0.96
CA ALA A 150 2.54 8.43 2.26
C ALA A 150 3.62 9.44 2.68
N LEU A 151 4.89 9.03 2.64
CA LEU A 151 6.02 9.85 3.07
C LEU A 151 6.29 11.06 2.15
N THR A 152 5.96 10.96 0.87
CA THR A 152 6.19 12.05 -0.08
C THR A 152 5.04 13.05 -0.13
N LEU A 153 3.80 12.60 0.05
CA LEU A 153 2.65 13.49 0.09
C LEU A 153 2.47 14.16 1.46
N PHE A 154 2.91 13.50 2.53
CA PHE A 154 2.73 13.96 3.91
C PHE A 154 4.01 13.80 4.74
N PRO A 155 5.13 14.41 4.33
CA PRO A 155 6.43 14.25 5.01
C PRO A 155 6.44 14.74 6.46
N GLU A 156 5.48 15.57 6.85
CA GLU A 156 5.32 16.12 8.20
C GLU A 156 4.48 15.25 9.15
N THR A 157 3.95 14.12 8.68
CA THR A 157 3.00 13.30 9.45
C THR A 157 3.66 12.20 10.25
N ASP A 158 2.98 11.79 11.32
CA ASP A 158 3.28 10.54 12.02
C ASP A 158 2.87 9.36 11.13
N ALA A 159 3.83 8.86 10.36
CA ALA A 159 3.62 7.71 9.48
C ALA A 159 3.84 6.39 10.22
N VAL A 160 2.90 5.46 10.04
CA VAL A 160 2.93 4.15 10.67
C VAL A 160 2.71 3.06 9.64
N PHE A 161 3.59 2.07 9.60
CA PHE A 161 3.56 0.95 8.67
C PHE A 161 3.29 -0.37 9.40
N THR A 162 2.57 -1.27 8.75
CA THR A 162 2.41 -2.66 9.23
C THR A 162 2.02 -3.60 8.09
N GLY A 163 2.09 -4.92 8.29
CA GLY A 163 1.67 -5.89 7.28
C GLY A 163 2.68 -6.10 6.13
N PHE A 164 3.97 -5.84 6.35
CA PHE A 164 5.05 -5.97 5.36
C PHE A 164 6.02 -7.11 5.70
N SER A 165 5.73 -8.34 5.28
CA SER A 165 6.51 -9.53 5.67
C SER A 165 7.97 -9.52 5.20
N PHE A 166 8.29 -8.79 4.13
CA PHE A 166 9.65 -8.69 3.62
C PHE A 166 10.60 -7.93 4.54
N LEU A 167 10.08 -7.21 5.55
CA LEU A 167 10.91 -6.63 6.60
C LEU A 167 11.52 -7.70 7.51
N ASP A 168 10.88 -8.86 7.66
CA ASP A 168 11.41 -9.97 8.46
C ASP A 168 12.05 -11.05 7.60
N ALA A 169 11.48 -11.28 6.41
CA ALA A 169 11.94 -12.28 5.45
C ALA A 169 12.25 -11.63 4.09
N PRO A 170 13.34 -10.85 3.97
CA PRO A 170 13.68 -10.10 2.75
C PRO A 170 14.05 -11.01 1.55
N ASP A 171 14.31 -12.28 1.79
CA ASP A 171 14.66 -13.31 0.81
C ASP A 171 13.48 -14.23 0.45
N GLN A 172 12.28 -13.98 1.00
CA GLN A 172 11.10 -14.80 0.71
C GLN A 172 10.80 -14.82 -0.80
N THR A 173 10.36 -15.96 -1.29
CA THR A 173 10.03 -16.14 -2.72
C THR A 173 8.52 -16.22 -2.97
N ARG A 174 7.73 -16.17 -1.90
CA ARG A 174 6.27 -16.20 -1.94
C ARG A 174 5.68 -15.20 -0.97
N TRP A 175 4.59 -14.57 -1.39
CA TRP A 175 3.71 -13.80 -0.52
C TRP A 175 2.73 -14.76 0.16
N GLN A 176 2.66 -14.70 1.48
CA GLN A 176 1.49 -15.16 2.21
C GLN A 176 0.60 -13.94 2.44
N HIS A 177 -0.67 -14.05 2.09
CA HIS A 177 -1.63 -12.96 2.27
C HIS A 177 -2.58 -13.30 3.42
N GLN A 178 -3.07 -12.27 4.09
CA GLN A 178 -4.17 -12.34 5.05
C GLN A 178 -5.47 -12.93 4.49
N TRP A 179 -5.66 -12.88 3.17
CA TRP A 179 -6.81 -13.46 2.48
C TRP A 179 -6.44 -14.09 1.15
N GLY A 180 -7.08 -15.22 0.86
CA GLY A 180 -6.85 -15.99 -0.36
C GLY A 180 -5.51 -16.74 -0.35
N ASP A 181 -5.08 -17.13 -1.54
CA ASP A 181 -3.89 -17.96 -1.71
C ASP A 181 -2.58 -17.19 -1.60
N SER A 182 -1.52 -17.95 -1.30
CA SER A 182 -0.14 -17.47 -1.47
C SER A 182 0.24 -17.39 -2.95
N CYS A 183 0.94 -16.33 -3.34
CA CYS A 183 1.47 -16.18 -4.70
C CYS A 183 2.99 -16.05 -4.69
N ARG A 184 3.64 -16.21 -5.85
CA ARG A 184 5.08 -16.02 -5.98
C ARG A 184 5.41 -14.53 -5.95
N VAL A 185 6.56 -14.17 -5.39
CA VAL A 185 7.13 -12.84 -5.58
C VAL A 185 7.42 -12.65 -7.07
N GLY A 186 6.88 -11.58 -7.65
CA GLY A 186 7.10 -11.23 -9.05
C GLY A 186 8.58 -11.06 -9.37
N ARG A 187 8.99 -11.45 -10.58
CA ARG A 187 10.40 -11.36 -11.04
C ARG A 187 10.87 -9.91 -11.18
N GLU A 188 9.92 -9.00 -11.34
CA GLU A 188 10.09 -7.56 -11.40
C GLU A 188 10.46 -6.93 -10.04
N HIS A 189 10.23 -7.63 -8.93
CA HIS A 189 10.45 -7.09 -7.59
C HIS A 189 11.85 -7.40 -7.07
N ARG A 190 12.37 -6.50 -6.22
CA ARG A 190 13.63 -6.66 -5.48
C ARG A 190 13.34 -6.41 -4.01
N ILE A 191 12.56 -7.31 -3.43
CA ILE A 191 11.99 -7.12 -2.08
C ILE A 191 13.07 -7.00 -0.98
N GLY A 192 14.27 -7.52 -1.20
CA GLY A 192 15.41 -7.27 -0.32
C GLY A 192 15.86 -5.81 -0.34
N SER A 193 15.97 -5.19 -1.52
CA SER A 193 16.23 -3.74 -1.66
C SER A 193 15.09 -2.91 -1.10
N GLU A 194 13.84 -3.34 -1.29
CA GLU A 194 12.67 -2.68 -0.72
C GLU A 194 12.66 -2.76 0.82
N ALA A 195 13.09 -3.89 1.39
CA ALA A 195 13.26 -4.06 2.83
C ALA A 195 14.32 -3.09 3.37
N VAL A 196 15.47 -2.96 2.70
CA VAL A 196 16.54 -2.04 3.08
C VAL A 196 16.04 -0.60 3.06
N LEU A 197 15.37 -0.18 1.97
CA LEU A 197 14.81 1.17 1.87
C LEU A 197 13.74 1.43 2.94
N MET A 198 12.84 0.49 3.17
CA MET A 198 11.81 0.67 4.19
C MET A 198 12.40 0.73 5.60
N ARG A 199 13.42 -0.07 5.91
CA ARG A 199 14.14 0.03 7.19
C ARG A 199 14.82 1.38 7.37
N SER A 200 15.39 1.97 6.31
CA SER A 200 16.02 3.29 6.44
C SER A 200 15.01 4.38 6.81
N TRP A 201 13.75 4.30 6.35
CA TRP A 201 12.67 5.20 6.80
C TRP A 201 12.29 4.97 8.27
N LEU A 202 12.37 3.72 8.75
CA LEU A 202 12.10 3.42 10.16
C LEU A 202 13.24 3.91 11.07
N GLU A 203 14.48 3.69 10.65
CA GLU A 203 15.69 4.07 11.41
C GLU A 203 15.88 5.59 11.46
N SER A 204 15.50 6.32 10.41
CA SER A 204 15.54 7.79 10.37
C SER A 204 14.41 8.47 11.15
N GLY A 205 13.44 7.69 11.65
CA GLY A 205 12.25 8.20 12.32
C GLY A 205 11.20 8.79 11.37
N GLN A 206 11.33 8.62 10.05
CA GLN A 206 10.31 9.03 9.08
C GLN A 206 9.03 8.20 9.19
N ALA A 207 9.12 6.98 9.72
CA ALA A 207 7.97 6.14 10.02
C ALA A 207 8.23 5.23 11.23
N ARG A 208 7.16 4.70 11.81
CA ARG A 208 7.20 3.61 12.80
C ARG A 208 6.62 2.34 12.21
N PHE A 209 7.02 1.18 12.75
CA PHE A 209 6.46 -0.11 12.35
C PHE A 209 5.70 -0.77 13.48
N LEU A 210 4.44 -1.14 13.25
CA LEU A 210 3.63 -1.92 14.19
C LEU A 210 3.76 -3.40 13.87
N ARG A 211 4.18 -4.16 14.88
CA ARG A 211 4.34 -5.61 14.84
C ARG A 211 3.01 -6.33 15.00
#